data_AF-A0A967PMV0-F1
#
_entry.id   AF-A0A967PMV0-F1
#
_cell.length_a   1.000
_cell.length_b   1.000
_cell.length_c   1.000
_cell.angle_alpha   90.00
_cell.angle_beta   90.00
_cell.angle_gamma   90.00
#
_symmetry.space_group_name_H-M   'P 1'
#
loop_
_entity.id
_entity.type
_entity.pdbx_description
1 polymer ?
#
loop_
_entity_poly.entity_id
_entity_poly.type
_entity_poly.pdbx_seq_one_letter_code
_entity_poly.pdbx_strand_id
1 'polypeptide(L)'
;IAKFLNASTVDGFNPYRITDRGIDWEVPEEGAWANFGYWGDHQIAYLQRLLAVANRFEPGMLERDLGRVRHSYADVPYRIVPYDDLVADPKQTIVFDHDRQAAVERRVAEIGEDGRLVPAAGGGVLHASLAEKLI
;
A
#
# COMPACT_ATOMS: atom_id res chain seq x y z
N ILE A 1 -8.08 10.69 5.41
CA ILE A 1 -6.94 9.97 6.02
C ILE A 1 -7.03 8.47 5.78
N ALA A 2 -8.08 7.79 6.27
CA ALA A 2 -8.18 6.33 6.16
C ALA A 2 -7.99 5.79 4.74
N LYS A 3 -8.62 6.41 3.73
CA LYS A 3 -8.43 6.03 2.32
C LYS A 3 -6.97 6.09 1.84
N PHE A 4 -6.19 7.04 2.34
CA PHE A 4 -4.77 7.16 2.03
C PHE A 4 -3.99 6.04 2.73
N LEU A 5 -4.15 5.90 4.06
CA LEU A 5 -3.44 4.90 4.85
C LEU A 5 -3.73 3.47 4.40
N ASN A 6 -5.00 3.16 4.11
CA ASN A 6 -5.44 1.82 3.71
C ASN A 6 -4.96 1.44 2.30
N ALA A 7 -4.60 2.42 1.48
CA ALA A 7 -3.96 2.21 0.19
C ALA A 7 -2.43 2.07 0.30
N SER A 8 -1.81 2.39 1.44
CA SER A 8 -0.38 2.20 1.62
C SER A 8 -0.03 0.72 1.84
N THR A 9 1.05 0.28 1.22
CA THR A 9 1.60 -1.08 1.31
C THR A 9 2.35 -1.30 2.63
N VAL A 10 2.64 -2.57 2.97
CA VAL A 10 3.36 -2.93 4.21
C VAL A 10 4.79 -2.38 4.23
N ASP A 11 5.41 -2.26 3.05
CA ASP A 11 6.75 -1.72 2.83
C ASP A 11 6.78 -0.18 2.70
N GLY A 12 5.65 0.50 2.99
CA GLY A 12 5.62 1.96 3.14
C GLY A 12 5.46 2.75 1.85
N PHE A 13 4.92 2.14 0.79
CA PHE A 13 4.62 2.81 -0.49
C PHE A 13 3.12 2.80 -0.78
N ASN A 14 2.73 3.05 -2.03
CA ASN A 14 1.33 3.03 -2.46
C ASN A 14 1.21 2.66 -3.94
N PRO A 15 0.05 2.12 -4.36
CA PRO A 15 -0.27 1.93 -5.77
C PRO A 15 -0.36 3.28 -6.50
N TYR A 16 -0.21 3.24 -7.82
CA TYR A 16 -0.26 4.42 -8.68
C TYR A 16 -1.63 5.14 -8.65
N ARG A 17 -2.74 4.42 -8.45
CA ARG A 17 -4.09 4.99 -8.48
C ARG A 17 -4.99 4.49 -7.36
N ILE A 18 -5.79 5.41 -6.82
CA ILE A 18 -6.90 5.13 -5.90
C ILE A 18 -8.20 5.56 -6.58
N THR A 19 -9.21 4.68 -6.58
CA THR A 19 -10.53 4.93 -7.17
C THR A 19 -11.61 4.96 -6.09
N ASP A 20 -12.87 5.18 -6.46
CA ASP A 20 -14.02 4.98 -5.58
C ASP A 20 -14.18 3.51 -5.17
N ARG A 21 -13.79 2.58 -6.04
CA ARG A 21 -13.89 1.14 -5.81
C ARG A 21 -12.71 0.54 -5.06
N GLY A 22 -11.50 1.10 -5.18
CA GLY A 22 -10.33 0.52 -4.53
C GLY A 22 -9.01 1.13 -4.99
N ILE A 23 -8.09 0.25 -5.37
CA ILE A 23 -6.72 0.60 -5.76
C ILE A 23 -6.32 -0.13 -7.04
N ASP A 24 -5.53 0.54 -7.88
CA ASP A 24 -4.97 -0.03 -9.11
C ASP A 24 -3.46 0.23 -9.16
N TRP A 25 -2.71 -0.77 -9.61
CA TRP A 25 -1.26 -0.71 -9.84
C TRP A 25 -0.95 -1.00 -11.31
N GLU A 26 0.23 -0.58 -11.75
CA GLU A 26 0.73 -0.88 -13.08
C GLU A 26 1.13 -2.36 -13.17
N VAL A 27 0.77 -3.01 -14.27
CA VAL A 27 1.17 -4.39 -14.59
C VAL A 27 2.14 -4.31 -15.76
N PRO A 28 3.30 -4.96 -15.71
CA PRO A 28 4.26 -4.92 -16.82
C PRO A 28 3.64 -5.51 -18.10
N GLU A 29 3.78 -4.79 -19.20
CA GLU A 29 3.45 -5.30 -20.54
C GLU A 29 4.58 -6.17 -21.09
N GLU A 30 4.28 -7.06 -22.05
CA GLU A 30 5.31 -7.82 -22.77
C GLU A 30 6.18 -6.87 -23.61
N GLY A 31 7.38 -6.54 -23.12
CA GLY A 31 8.34 -5.71 -23.84
C GLY A 31 9.44 -5.12 -22.95
N ALA A 32 10.58 -4.77 -23.53
CA ALA A 32 11.80 -4.37 -22.81
C ALA A 32 11.76 -3.00 -22.09
N TRP A 33 10.62 -2.30 -22.10
CA TRP A 33 10.51 -0.92 -21.60
C TRP A 33 9.31 -0.68 -20.66
N ALA A 34 8.68 -1.74 -20.15
CA ALA A 34 7.63 -1.61 -19.14
C ALA A 34 8.26 -1.14 -17.81
N ASN A 35 7.92 0.08 -17.38
CA ASN A 35 8.35 0.62 -16.10
C ASN A 35 7.17 0.60 -15.13
N PHE A 36 7.37 -0.01 -13.97
CA PHE A 36 6.48 0.03 -12.82
C PHE A 36 7.34 0.31 -11.58
N GLY A 37 6.74 0.86 -10.53
CA GLY A 37 7.45 1.10 -9.29
C GLY A 37 6.71 2.04 -8.34
N TYR A 38 7.47 2.62 -7.42
CA TYR A 38 6.97 3.55 -6.42
C TYR A 38 7.63 4.93 -6.56
N TRP A 39 6.82 5.98 -6.40
CA TRP A 39 7.31 7.36 -6.40
C TRP A 39 7.62 7.80 -4.96
N GLY A 40 8.84 8.28 -4.73
CA GLY A 40 9.33 8.59 -3.39
C GLY A 40 8.64 9.77 -2.70
N ASP A 41 7.93 10.62 -3.43
CA ASP A 41 7.23 11.79 -2.90
C ASP A 41 5.77 11.51 -2.51
N HIS A 42 5.19 10.36 -2.92
CA HIS A 42 3.76 10.08 -2.76
C HIS A 42 3.28 9.89 -1.31
N GLN A 43 4.16 9.65 -0.34
CA GLN A 43 3.76 9.34 1.03
C GLN A 43 3.79 10.56 1.96
N ILE A 44 4.99 11.02 2.32
CA ILE A 44 5.20 11.82 3.53
C ILE A 44 4.48 13.17 3.50
N ALA A 45 4.71 13.98 2.46
CA ALA A 45 4.17 15.34 2.40
C ALA A 45 2.63 15.34 2.34
N TYR A 46 2.05 14.42 1.57
CA TYR A 46 0.60 14.30 1.40
C TYR A 46 -0.07 13.80 2.68
N LEU A 47 0.46 12.74 3.30
CA LEU A 47 -0.06 12.22 4.56
C LEU A 47 0.04 13.27 5.66
N GLN A 48 1.19 13.93 5.78
CA GLN A 48 1.40 15.00 6.77
C GLN A 48 0.35 16.09 6.63
N ARG A 49 0.03 16.52 5.40
CA ARG A 49 -0.99 17.55 5.17
C ARG A 49 -2.37 17.10 5.60
N LEU A 50 -2.74 15.85 5.31
CA LEU A 50 -4.03 15.27 5.73
C LEU A 50 -4.14 15.18 7.26
N LEU A 51 -3.10 14.71 7.93
CA LEU A 51 -3.04 14.60 9.38
C LEU A 51 -3.11 15.98 10.05
N ALA A 52 -2.37 16.95 9.52
CA ALA A 52 -2.36 18.33 10.04
C ALA A 52 -3.74 19.00 9.92
N VAL A 53 -4.41 18.83 8.77
CA VAL A 53 -5.77 19.37 8.57
C VAL A 53 -6.76 18.70 9.51
N ALA A 54 -6.69 17.38 9.66
CA ALA A 54 -7.62 16.65 10.52
C ALA A 54 -7.44 17.03 11.99
N ASN A 55 -6.20 17.07 12.50
CA ASN A 55 -5.94 17.48 13.88
C ASN A 55 -6.32 18.95 14.15
N ARG A 56 -6.24 19.83 13.14
CA ARG A 56 -6.74 21.21 13.27
C ARG A 56 -8.27 21.25 13.40
N PHE A 57 -8.96 20.39 12.66
CA PHE A 57 -10.43 20.32 12.68
C PHE A 57 -10.94 19.65 13.97
N GLU A 58 -10.30 18.57 14.40
CA GLU A 58 -10.63 17.83 15.62
C GLU A 58 -9.36 17.62 16.46
N PRO A 59 -9.00 18.59 17.32
CA PRO A 59 -7.82 18.46 18.17
C PRO A 59 -7.84 17.21 19.04
N GLY A 60 -6.69 16.55 19.14
CA GLY A 60 -6.53 15.32 19.93
C GLY A 60 -6.99 14.05 19.21
N MET A 61 -7.51 14.14 17.98
CA MET A 61 -8.03 12.97 17.26
C MET A 61 -6.93 11.95 16.96
N LEU A 62 -5.71 12.42 16.65
CA LEU A 62 -4.62 11.54 16.28
C LEU A 62 -4.23 10.67 17.47
N GLU A 63 -4.09 11.28 18.64
CA GLU A 63 -3.76 10.63 19.92
C GLU A 63 -4.81 9.58 20.31
N ARG A 64 -6.11 9.91 20.11
CA ARG A 64 -7.21 8.96 20.33
C ARG A 64 -7.20 7.80 19.34
N ASP A 65 -6.70 8.01 18.14
CA ASP A 65 -6.71 7.04 17.06
C ASP A 65 -5.43 6.22 16.94
N LEU A 66 -4.32 6.65 17.56
CA LEU A 66 -3.00 5.99 17.51
C LEU A 66 -3.12 4.48 17.75
N GLY A 67 -3.82 4.07 18.81
CA GLY A 67 -4.00 2.66 19.19
C GLY A 67 -5.19 1.95 18.54
N ARG A 68 -6.00 2.62 17.71
CA ARG A 68 -7.19 2.01 17.11
C ARG A 68 -6.81 1.16 15.90
N VAL A 69 -7.02 -0.16 16.02
CA VAL A 69 -6.82 -1.14 14.96
C VAL A 69 -7.99 -1.10 13.98
N ARG A 70 -7.83 -0.40 12.86
CA ARG A 70 -8.89 -0.24 11.83
C ARG A 70 -8.36 0.07 10.42
N HIS A 71 -7.05 0.16 10.26
CA HIS A 71 -6.41 0.45 8.99
C HIS A 71 -5.95 -0.84 8.33
N SER A 72 -5.88 -0.88 7.00
CA SER A 72 -5.43 -2.06 6.25
C SER A 72 -4.14 -1.76 5.48
N TYR A 73 -3.61 -2.77 4.80
CA TYR A 73 -2.49 -2.61 3.86
C TYR A 73 -2.91 -3.05 2.47
N ALA A 74 -2.47 -2.29 1.46
CA ALA A 74 -2.59 -2.69 0.07
C ALA A 74 -1.65 -3.87 -0.24
N ASP A 75 -2.16 -4.88 -0.96
CA ASP A 75 -1.42 -6.07 -1.39
C ASP A 75 -0.91 -5.91 -2.82
N VAL A 76 -0.11 -4.85 -3.06
CA VAL A 76 0.47 -4.58 -4.38
C VAL A 76 1.53 -5.64 -4.70
N PRO A 77 1.51 -6.28 -5.89
CA PRO A 77 2.38 -7.39 -6.27
C PRO A 77 3.78 -6.92 -6.71
N TYR A 78 4.31 -5.89 -6.07
CA TYR A 78 5.68 -5.43 -6.28
C TYR A 78 6.53 -5.97 -5.15
N ARG A 79 7.73 -6.45 -5.49
CA ARG A 79 8.70 -6.90 -4.52
C ARG A 79 9.98 -6.11 -4.69
N ILE A 80 10.36 -5.38 -3.64
CA ILE A 80 11.66 -4.73 -3.55
C ILE A 80 12.72 -5.83 -3.45
N VAL A 81 13.76 -5.73 -4.28
CA VAL A 81 14.86 -6.71 -4.30
C VAL A 81 15.67 -6.65 -3.00
N PRO A 82 16.42 -7.71 -2.64
CA PRO A 82 17.35 -7.67 -1.51
C PRO A 82 18.31 -6.47 -1.57
N TYR A 83 18.76 -6.01 -0.41
CA TYR A 83 19.61 -4.82 -0.31
C TYR A 83 20.89 -4.91 -1.15
N ASP A 84 21.56 -6.06 -1.16
CA ASP A 84 22.79 -6.25 -1.93
C ASP A 84 22.55 -6.08 -3.44
N ASP A 85 21.40 -6.55 -3.95
CA ASP A 85 21.01 -6.39 -5.35
C ASP A 85 20.66 -4.93 -5.67
N LEU A 86 19.99 -4.23 -4.74
CA LEU A 86 19.66 -2.81 -4.85
C LEU A 86 20.92 -1.94 -4.93
N VAL A 87 21.95 -2.27 -4.15
CA VAL A 87 23.26 -1.58 -4.19
C VAL A 87 24.01 -1.91 -5.47
N ALA A 88 23.94 -3.16 -5.94
CA ALA A 88 24.60 -3.60 -7.16
C ALA A 88 24.04 -2.91 -8.42
N ASP A 89 22.71 -2.78 -8.52
CA ASP A 89 22.05 -2.02 -9.59
C ASP A 89 20.82 -1.23 -9.08
N PRO A 90 20.98 0.07 -8.76
CA PRO A 90 19.89 0.90 -8.25
C PRO A 90 18.84 1.26 -9.32
N LYS A 91 19.00 0.79 -10.56
CA LYS A 91 17.98 0.92 -11.63
C LYS A 91 17.12 -0.33 -11.76
N GLN A 92 17.42 -1.42 -11.06
CA GLN A 92 16.70 -2.69 -11.09
C GLN A 92 16.33 -3.13 -9.67
N THR A 93 15.46 -2.35 -9.03
CA THR A 93 15.21 -2.43 -7.58
C THR A 93 13.89 -3.09 -7.19
N ILE A 94 13.01 -3.33 -8.16
CA ILE A 94 11.67 -3.89 -7.94
C ILE A 94 11.40 -4.94 -9.02
N VAL A 95 10.81 -6.06 -8.61
CA VAL A 95 10.30 -7.11 -9.50
C VAL A 95 8.79 -7.26 -9.34
N PHE A 96 8.11 -7.65 -10.41
CA PHE A 96 6.69 -7.95 -10.39
C PHE A 96 6.46 -9.41 -9.97
N ASP A 97 5.66 -9.62 -8.94
CA ASP A 97 5.34 -10.95 -8.40
C ASP A 97 4.05 -11.46 -9.03
N HIS A 98 4.19 -12.25 -10.10
CA HIS A 98 3.06 -12.81 -10.85
C HIS A 98 2.22 -13.79 -10.02
N ASP A 99 2.83 -14.54 -9.11
CA ASP A 99 2.10 -15.48 -8.25
C ASP A 99 1.24 -14.72 -7.23
N ARG A 100 1.79 -13.64 -6.66
CA ARG A 100 1.04 -12.73 -5.78
C ARG A 100 -0.07 -12.01 -6.54
N GLN A 101 0.18 -11.53 -7.77
CA GLN A 101 -0.87 -10.95 -8.63
C GLN A 101 -2.02 -11.95 -8.83
N ALA A 102 -1.72 -13.18 -9.24
CA ALA A 102 -2.75 -14.20 -9.46
C ALA A 102 -3.50 -14.54 -8.17
N ALA A 103 -2.82 -14.54 -7.02
CA ALA A 103 -3.46 -14.73 -5.72
C ALA A 103 -4.41 -13.59 -5.35
N VAL A 104 -4.01 -12.34 -5.61
CA VAL A 104 -4.85 -11.16 -5.41
C VAL A 104 -6.08 -11.22 -6.31
N GLU A 105 -5.91 -11.52 -7.60
CA GLU A 105 -7.03 -11.62 -8.55
C GLU A 105 -8.06 -12.69 -8.14
N ARG A 106 -7.60 -13.85 -7.67
CA ARG A 106 -8.50 -14.88 -7.13
C ARG A 106 -9.32 -14.36 -5.95
N ARG A 107 -8.67 -13.68 -4.99
CA ARG A 107 -9.40 -13.08 -3.86
C ARG A 107 -10.36 -11.98 -4.31
N VAL A 108 -9.99 -11.18 -5.31
CA VAL A 108 -10.88 -10.15 -5.85
C VAL A 108 -12.13 -10.78 -6.47
N ALA A 109 -12.00 -11.92 -7.16
CA ALA A 109 -13.13 -12.66 -7.69
C ALA A 109 -14.04 -13.25 -6.58
N GLU A 110 -13.48 -13.59 -5.41
CA GLU A 110 -14.21 -14.19 -4.30
C GLU A 110 -14.88 -13.17 -3.37
N ILE A 111 -14.16 -12.10 -3.00
CA ILE A 111 -14.56 -11.15 -1.95
C ILE A 111 -14.61 -9.68 -2.42
N GLY A 112 -14.41 -9.42 -3.71
CA GLY A 112 -14.43 -8.07 -4.28
C GLY A 112 -13.13 -7.29 -4.01
N GLU A 113 -13.20 -5.96 -4.04
CA GLU A 113 -12.01 -5.10 -4.00
C GLU A 113 -11.18 -5.21 -2.71
N ASP A 114 -11.79 -5.66 -1.60
CA ASP A 114 -11.06 -6.00 -0.37
C ASP A 114 -10.06 -7.15 -0.58
N GLY A 115 -10.20 -7.94 -1.64
CA GLY A 115 -9.22 -8.95 -2.06
C GLY A 115 -7.84 -8.39 -2.43
N ARG A 116 -7.77 -7.08 -2.74
CA ARG A 116 -6.53 -6.33 -2.96
C ARG A 116 -5.84 -5.88 -1.67
N LEU A 117 -6.40 -6.20 -0.51
CA LEU A 117 -5.79 -5.92 0.78
C LEU A 117 -5.04 -7.15 1.28
N VAL A 118 -4.05 -6.93 2.13
CA VAL A 118 -3.22 -8.01 2.69
C VAL A 118 -4.11 -8.94 3.53
N PRO A 119 -4.14 -10.25 3.26
CA PRO A 119 -4.97 -11.18 4.01
C PRO A 119 -4.39 -11.43 5.41
N ALA A 120 -5.27 -11.59 6.40
CA ALA A 120 -4.89 -12.04 7.73
C ALA A 120 -4.75 -13.58 7.78
N ALA A 121 -3.90 -14.09 8.68
CA ALA A 121 -3.65 -15.53 8.82
C ALA A 121 -4.91 -16.36 9.15
N GLY A 122 -5.91 -15.76 9.79
CA GLY A 122 -7.19 -16.40 10.14
C GLY A 122 -8.31 -16.17 9.11
N GLY A 123 -7.99 -15.59 7.95
CA GLY A 123 -8.98 -15.11 6.98
C GLY A 123 -9.36 -13.64 7.21
N GLY A 124 -9.97 -13.03 6.18
CA GLY A 124 -10.27 -11.60 6.16
C GLY A 124 -9.03 -10.73 5.92
N VAL A 125 -9.14 -9.45 6.26
CA VAL A 125 -8.12 -8.43 6.00
C VAL A 125 -7.23 -8.21 7.22
N LEU A 126 -5.92 -8.10 7.01
CA LEU A 126 -4.96 -7.68 8.03
C LEU A 126 -5.23 -6.23 8.42
N HIS A 127 -5.49 -6.02 9.71
CA HIS A 127 -5.70 -4.70 10.27
C HIS A 127 -4.56 -4.25 11.17
N ALA A 128 -4.24 -2.96 11.09
CA ALA A 128 -3.21 -2.28 11.83
C ALA A 128 -3.76 -1.03 12.54
N SER A 129 -3.02 -0.64 13.57
CA SER A 129 -3.26 0.62 14.27
C SER A 129 -2.77 1.83 13.47
N LEU A 130 -3.24 3.05 13.79
CA LEU A 130 -2.67 4.24 13.17
C LEU A 130 -1.18 4.38 13.48
N ALA A 131 -0.74 4.04 14.69
CA ALA A 131 0.67 4.07 15.06
C ALA A 131 1.52 3.17 14.16
N GLU A 132 1.06 1.95 13.91
CA GLU A 132 1.73 0.99 13.03
C GLU A 132 1.76 1.45 11.58
N LYS A 133 0.71 2.12 11.09
CA LYS A 133 0.70 2.72 9.74
C LYS A 133 1.67 3.89 9.57
N LEU A 134 2.23 4.43 10.66
CA LEU A 134 3.15 5.58 10.65
C LEU A 134 4.61 5.18 10.84
N ILE A 135 4.90 3.90 11.08
CA ILE A 135 6.24 3.32 11.27
C ILE A 135 6.60 2.50 10.04
#